data_AF-K1Z7B9-F1
#
_entry.id   AF-K1Z7B9-F1
#
_cell.length_a   1.000
_cell.length_b   1.000
_cell.length_c   1.000
_cell.angle_alpha   90.00
_cell.angle_beta   90.00
_cell.angle_gamma   90.00
#
_symmetry.space_group_name_H-M   'P 1'
#
loop_
_entity.id
_entity.type
_entity.pdbx_description
1 polymer ?
#
loop_
_entity_poly.entity_id
_entity_poly.type
_entity_poly.pdbx_seq_one_letter_code
_entity_poly.pdbx_strand_id
1 'polypeptide(L)' 'MTPTLDNLRIFDGHNDSLMILSGTKRSFLERSDIGHFDIPRAVEGRFGGGLFAIF' A
#
# COMPACT_ATOMS: atom_id res chain seq x y z
N MET A 1 21.64 -16.77 7.00
CA MET A 1 21.61 -15.95 5.78
C MET A 1 21.20 -14.54 6.16
N THR A 2 21.99 -13.53 5.81
CA THR A 2 21.64 -12.12 6.05
C THR A 2 20.55 -11.72 5.06
N PRO A 3 19.42 -11.13 5.49
CA PRO A 3 18.43 -10.64 4.54
C PRO A 3 19.05 -9.52 3.69
N THR A 4 19.02 -9.66 2.38
CA THR A 4 19.24 -8.55 1.45
C THR A 4 17.99 -7.68 1.42
N LEU A 5 18.13 -6.39 1.07
CA LEU A 5 16.98 -5.52 0.83
C LEU A 5 15.99 -6.17 -0.17
N ASP A 6 16.52 -6.94 -1.11
CA ASP A 6 15.77 -7.70 -2.11
C ASP A 6 14.94 -8.88 -1.55
N ASN A 7 15.01 -9.16 -0.25
CA ASN A 7 14.16 -10.15 0.43
C ASN A 7 13.29 -9.54 1.55
N LEU A 8 13.49 -8.26 1.89
CA LEU A 8 12.68 -7.61 2.91
C LEU A 8 11.28 -7.30 2.37
N ARG A 9 10.27 -7.56 3.22
CA ARG A 9 8.88 -7.19 3.03
C ARG A 9 8.53 -6.18 4.11
N ILE A 10 7.95 -5.05 3.71
CA ILE A 10 7.63 -3.97 4.64
C ILE A 10 6.24 -4.22 5.23
N PHE A 11 6.16 -4.27 6.55
CA PHE A 11 4.89 -4.21 7.26
C PHE A 11 4.65 -2.77 7.71
N ASP A 12 3.65 -2.12 7.15
CA ASP A 12 3.31 -0.73 7.44
C ASP A 12 2.41 -0.61 8.68
N GLY A 13 2.80 0.25 9.61
CA GLY A 13 2.09 0.41 10.88
C GLY A 13 0.77 1.16 10.75
N HIS A 14 0.59 1.96 9.70
CA HIS A 14 -0.61 2.79 9.53
C HIS A 14 -0.68 3.43 8.14
N ASN A 15 -1.82 3.28 7.46
CA ASN A 15 -2.18 4.10 6.31
C ASN A 15 -3.68 4.37 6.19
N ASP A 16 -4.00 5.41 5.43
CA ASP A 16 -5.35 5.95 5.26
C ASP A 16 -6.01 5.55 3.93
N SER A 17 -5.55 4.44 3.33
CA SER A 17 -5.96 4.09 1.96
C SER A 17 -7.48 3.85 1.85
N LEU A 18 -8.11 3.31 2.90
CA LEU A 18 -9.56 3.09 2.92
C LEU A 18 -10.36 4.39 2.87
N MET A 19 -9.90 5.44 3.57
CA MET A 19 -10.54 6.77 3.53
C MET A 19 -10.51 7.35 2.12
N ILE A 20 -9.36 7.28 1.45
CA ILE A 20 -9.21 7.78 0.08
C ILE A 20 -10.08 6.99 -0.91
N LEU A 21 -10.09 5.66 -0.82
CA LEU A 21 -10.90 4.81 -1.69
C LEU A 21 -12.41 5.10 -1.53
N SER A 22 -12.86 5.31 -0.29
CA SER A 22 -14.24 5.66 0.02
C SER A 22 -14.64 7.01 -0.60
N GLY A 23 -13.75 8.01 -0.56
CA GLY A 23 -14.02 9.37 -1.06
C GLY A 23 -13.89 9.56 -2.57
N THR A 24 -13.11 8.72 -3.27
CA THR A 24 -12.68 9.01 -4.66
C THR A 24 -13.18 8.01 -5.70
N LYS A 25 -13.81 6.89 -5.29
CA LYS A 25 -14.23 5.78 -6.16
C LYS A 25 -13.13 5.23 -7.09
N ARG A 26 -11.85 5.55 -6.84
CA ARG A 26 -10.73 5.06 -7.64
C ARG A 26 -10.57 3.54 -7.47
N SER A 27 -10.04 2.87 -8.49
CA SER A 27 -9.71 1.45 -8.40
C SER A 27 -8.45 1.23 -7.56
N PHE A 28 -8.53 0.44 -6.48
CA PHE A 28 -7.32 0.05 -5.74
C PHE A 28 -6.38 -0.86 -6.52
N LEU A 29 -6.92 -1.58 -7.52
CA LEU A 29 -6.21 -2.58 -8.31
C LEU A 29 -5.40 -1.97 -9.45
N GLU A 30 -5.72 -0.74 -9.84
CA GLU A 30 -5.08 -0.02 -10.93
C GLU A 30 -4.23 1.13 -10.39
N ARG A 31 -3.19 1.49 -11.13
CA ARG A 31 -2.37 2.65 -10.79
C ARG A 31 -3.21 3.91 -10.95
N SER A 32 -3.15 4.78 -9.96
CA SER A 32 -3.86 6.06 -9.96
C SER A 32 -2.94 7.21 -9.57
N ASP A 33 -3.22 8.37 -10.13
CA ASP A 33 -2.69 9.68 -9.74
C ASP A 33 -3.34 10.23 -8.46
N ILE A 34 -4.45 9.62 -8.00
CA ILE A 34 -5.14 9.97 -6.76
C ILE A 34 -4.67 9.07 -5.62
N GLY A 35 -4.16 9.69 -4.55
CA GLY A 35 -3.68 8.99 -3.36
C GLY A 35 -2.29 8.36 -3.52
N HIS A 36 -1.73 7.90 -2.40
CA HIS A 36 -0.33 7.43 -2.34
C HIS A 36 -0.17 5.91 -2.55
N PHE A 37 -1.25 5.14 -2.47
CA PHE A 37 -1.18 3.70 -2.38
C PHE A 37 -2.20 3.01 -3.29
N ASP A 38 -1.70 2.07 -4.09
CA ASP A 38 -2.45 1.12 -4.93
C ASP A 38 -1.66 -0.21 -5.02
N ILE A 39 -2.32 -1.27 -5.52
CA ILE A 39 -1.69 -2.59 -5.65
C ILE A 39 -0.40 -2.57 -6.50
N PRO A 40 -0.35 -1.90 -7.67
CA PRO A 40 0.90 -1.80 -8.43
C PRO A 40 2.06 -1.23 -7.61
N ARG A 41 1.85 -0.11 -6.90
CA ARG A 41 2.86 0.47 -5.99
C ARG A 41 3.19 -0.44 -4.81
N ALA A 42 2.22 -1.16 -4.26
CA ALA A 42 2.46 -2.11 -3.17
C ALA A 42 3.42 -3.23 -3.60
N VAL A 43 3.26 -3.75 -4.82
CA VAL A 43 4.16 -4.78 -5.38
C VAL A 43 5.56 -4.21 -5.62
N GLU A 44 5.67 -3.06 -6.29
CA GLU A 44 6.95 -2.38 -6.57
C GLU A 44 7.71 -2.02 -5.29
N GLY A 45 6.99 -1.53 -4.28
CA GLY A 45 7.52 -1.16 -2.97
C GLY A 45 7.73 -2.33 -2.01
N ARG A 46 7.47 -3.57 -2.44
CA ARG A 46 7.64 -4.80 -1.65
C ARG A 46 6.84 -4.79 -0.34
N PHE A 47 5.67 -4.18 -0.36
CA PHE A 47 4.72 -4.15 0.75
C PHE A 47 4.29 -5.58 1.09
N GLY A 48 4.56 -6.01 2.33
CA GLY A 48 4.16 -7.32 2.84
C GLY A 48 2.80 -7.31 3.52
N GLY A 49 2.32 -6.14 3.94
CA GLY A 49 1.08 -5.95 4.66
C GLY A 49 1.11 -4.66 5.49
N GLY A 50 0.00 -4.34 6.14
CA GLY A 50 -0.04 -3.21 7.06
C GLY A 50 -1.40 -3.01 7.70
N LEU A 51 -1.48 -2.03 8.58
CA LEU A 51 -2.73 -1.66 9.27
C LEU A 51 -3.45 -0.57 8.47
N PHE A 52 -4.65 -0.89 8.01
CA PHE A 52 -5.51 0.03 7.27
C PHE A 52 -6.47 0.70 8.25
N ALA A 53 -6.31 1.99 8.44
CA ALA A 53 -7.12 2.72 9.40
C ALA A 53 -8.56 2.92 8.89
N ILE A 54 -9.52 2.78 9.80
CA ILE A 54 -10.92 3.19 9.63
C ILE A 54 -11.16 4.28 10.66
N PHE A 55 -11.36 5.50 10.20
CA PHE A 55 -11.51 6.69 11.03
C PHE A 55 -12.30 7.77 10.30
#